data_AF-A0A1I5AUH2-F1
#
_entry.id   AF-A0A1I5AUH2-F1
#
_cell.length_a   1.000
_cell.length_b   1.000
_cell.length_c   1.000
_cell.angle_alpha   90.00
_cell.angle_beta   90.00
_cell.angle_gamma   90.00
#
_symmetry.space_group_name_H-M   'P 1'
#
loop_
_entity.id
_entity.type
_entity.pdbx_description
1 polymer ?
#
loop_
_entity_poly.entity_id
_entity_poly.type
_entity_poly.pdbx_seq_one_letter_code
_entity_poly.pdbx_strand_id
1 'polypeptide(L)'
;MTNINGIAVIHHLQSYSKSDQSDPNFNDKVLNYIEKYQPHCSLNDLLKQIKQLSPDKRSITLQKMINAFTYADINLREDGKYKNYTESTLDKFTSQLFDLNMLYNQMLSKDVDQSE
;
A
#
# COMPACT_ATOMS: atom_id res chain seq x y z
N MET A 1 47.86 12.45 7.16
CA MET A 1 46.68 12.44 8.05
C MET A 1 45.43 12.26 7.17
N THR A 2 44.91 11.04 7.10
CA THR A 2 43.66 10.71 6.37
C THR A 2 43.09 9.47 7.07
N ASN A 3 42.36 9.66 8.16
CA ASN A 3 40.89 9.79 8.30
C ASN A 3 40.14 8.47 8.12
N ILE A 4 39.56 8.01 9.23
CA ILE A 4 38.79 6.79 9.43
C ILE A 4 37.32 7.18 9.26
N ASN A 5 36.58 6.54 8.34
CA ASN A 5 35.12 6.47 8.29
C ASN A 5 34.82 5.42 7.21
N GLY A 6 34.03 4.37 7.38
CA GLY A 6 33.01 4.00 8.34
C GLY A 6 32.23 2.94 7.56
N ILE A 7 32.08 1.74 8.12
CA ILE A 7 31.50 0.58 7.43
C ILE A 7 30.05 0.92 7.05
N ALA A 8 29.81 1.11 5.75
CA ALA A 8 28.46 1.24 5.22
C ALA A 8 27.78 -0.13 5.31
N VAL A 9 26.78 -0.21 6.17
CA VAL A 9 25.86 -1.35 6.31
C VAL A 9 25.23 -1.61 4.95
N ILE A 10 25.48 -2.80 4.42
CA ILE A 10 24.88 -3.32 3.19
C ILE A 10 23.40 -3.58 3.51
N HIS A 11 22.53 -2.63 3.20
CA HIS A 11 21.10 -2.91 3.07
C HIS A 11 20.90 -3.69 1.77
N HIS A 12 20.69 -4.99 1.93
CA HIS A 12 20.08 -5.80 0.88
C HIS A 12 18.69 -5.20 0.61
N LEU A 13 18.51 -4.59 -0.54
CA LEU A 13 17.20 -4.36 -1.13
C LEU A 13 17.34 -4.84 -2.55
N GLN A 14 16.72 -6.00 -2.81
CA GLN A 14 16.70 -6.66 -4.08
C GLN A 14 16.45 -5.67 -5.21
N SER A 15 17.39 -5.68 -6.15
CA SER A 15 17.28 -5.08 -7.47
C SER A 15 15.96 -5.49 -8.12
N TYR A 16 14.94 -4.62 -8.08
CA TYR A 16 13.85 -4.70 -9.04
C TYR A 16 14.38 -4.10 -10.34
N SER A 17 14.80 -5.01 -11.22
CA SER A 17 15.28 -4.71 -12.56
C SER A 17 14.32 -3.76 -13.27
N LYS A 18 14.86 -2.59 -13.66
CA LYS A 18 14.34 -1.79 -14.77
C LYS A 18 14.37 -2.67 -16.03
N SER A 19 13.21 -3.13 -16.46
CA SER A 19 13.02 -3.61 -17.83
C SER A 19 11.67 -3.14 -18.37
N ASP A 20 11.78 -2.37 -19.44
CA ASP A 20 10.78 -2.09 -20.47
C ASP A 20 9.58 -1.20 -20.13
N GLN A 21 9.13 -0.47 -21.16
CA GLN A 21 7.95 0.38 -21.20
C GLN A 21 6.66 -0.44 -20.99
N SER A 22 6.51 -0.98 -19.79
CA SER A 22 5.40 -1.79 -19.32
C SER A 22 4.48 -0.91 -18.48
N ASP A 23 3.18 -1.09 -18.65
CA ASP A 23 2.19 -0.55 -17.74
C ASP A 23 2.62 -0.83 -16.29
N PRO A 24 2.78 0.19 -15.41
CA PRO A 24 3.26 -0.02 -14.06
C PRO A 24 2.38 -1.04 -13.34
N ASN A 25 2.99 -1.88 -12.51
CA ASN A 25 2.24 -2.83 -11.69
C ASN A 25 1.20 -2.04 -10.87
N PHE A 26 0.06 -2.66 -10.57
CA PHE A 26 -1.04 -2.03 -9.84
C PHE A 26 -0.57 -1.37 -8.53
N ASN A 27 0.41 -1.95 -7.84
CA ASN A 27 1.03 -1.37 -6.65
C ASN A 27 1.71 -0.02 -6.95
N ASP A 28 2.53 0.04 -8.01
CA ASP A 28 3.22 1.27 -8.42
C ASP A 28 2.21 2.33 -8.86
N LYS A 29 1.12 1.94 -9.52
CA LYS A 29 0.03 2.87 -9.87
C LYS A 29 -0.61 3.49 -8.64
N VAL A 30 -0.88 2.68 -7.62
CA VAL A 30 -1.45 3.14 -6.35
C VAL A 30 -0.48 4.05 -5.60
N LEU A 31 0.80 3.69 -5.53
CA LEU A 31 1.84 4.52 -4.92
C LEU A 31 1.91 5.89 -5.61
N ASN A 32 2.08 5.91 -6.94
CA ASN A 32 2.13 7.14 -7.73
C ASN A 32 0.88 8.00 -7.55
N TYR A 33 -0.30 7.37 -7.44
CA TYR A 33 -1.55 8.07 -7.21
C TYR A 33 -1.57 8.76 -5.83
N ILE A 34 -1.23 8.04 -4.77
CA ILE A 34 -1.26 8.57 -3.40
C ILE A 34 -0.18 9.66 -3.22
N GLU A 35 1.02 9.45 -3.76
CA GLU A 35 2.11 10.44 -3.78
C GLU A 35 1.66 11.76 -4.42
N LYS A 36 1.02 11.66 -5.59
CA LYS A 36 0.67 12.83 -6.40
C LYS A 36 -0.53 13.59 -5.85
N TYR A 37 -1.56 12.88 -5.39
CA TYR A 37 -2.85 13.50 -5.08
C TYR A 37 -3.12 13.63 -3.59
N GLN A 38 -2.42 12.86 -2.74
CA GLN A 38 -2.59 12.87 -1.27
C GLN A 38 -4.08 12.95 -0.88
N PRO A 39 -4.91 11.96 -1.27
CA PRO A 39 -6.35 12.02 -1.06
C PRO A 39 -6.70 12.15 0.43
N HIS A 40 -7.65 13.05 0.73
CA HIS A 40 -8.20 13.29 2.08
C HIS A 40 -9.68 12.86 2.18
N CYS A 41 -10.12 11.95 1.32
CA CYS A 41 -11.50 11.46 1.26
C CYS A 41 -11.78 10.35 2.29
N SER A 42 -12.98 9.77 2.26
CA SER A 42 -13.29 8.58 3.05
C SER A 42 -12.51 7.36 2.54
N LEU A 43 -12.23 6.37 3.41
CA LEU A 43 -11.56 5.13 2.99
C LEU A 43 -12.32 4.41 1.86
N ASN A 44 -13.66 4.38 1.91
CA ASN A 44 -14.47 3.77 0.85
C ASN A 44 -14.24 4.47 -0.49
N ASP A 45 -14.18 5.80 -0.51
CA ASP A 45 -13.95 6.55 -1.74
C ASP A 45 -12.51 6.40 -2.23
N LEU A 46 -11.53 6.33 -1.32
CA LEU A 46 -10.15 6.00 -1.66
C LEU A 46 -10.08 4.62 -2.33
N LEU A 47 -10.72 3.59 -1.77
CA LEU A 47 -10.75 2.25 -2.37
C LEU A 47 -11.42 2.24 -3.74
N LYS A 48 -12.51 3.01 -3.93
CA LYS A 48 -13.13 3.19 -5.25
C LYS A 48 -12.15 3.82 -6.25
N GLN A 49 -11.41 4.86 -5.83
CA GLN A 49 -10.41 5.55 -6.65
C GLN A 49 -9.26 4.60 -7.02
N ILE A 50 -8.71 3.87 -6.05
CA ILE A 50 -7.70 2.83 -6.25
C ILE A 50 -8.18 1.79 -7.26
N LYS A 51 -9.43 1.32 -7.15
CA LYS A 51 -10.01 0.38 -8.11
C LYS A 51 -10.07 0.93 -9.53
N GLN A 52 -10.26 2.25 -9.71
CA GLN A 52 -10.27 2.87 -11.05
C GLN A 52 -8.89 2.91 -11.72
N LEU A 53 -7.80 2.69 -10.97
CA LEU A 53 -6.44 2.69 -11.53
C LEU A 53 -6.12 1.41 -12.34
N SER A 54 -6.94 0.36 -12.18
CA SER A 54 -6.80 -0.86 -12.98
C SER A 54 -7.66 -0.80 -14.25
N PRO A 55 -7.11 -1.17 -15.43
CA PRO A 55 -7.91 -1.29 -16.65
C PRO A 55 -8.96 -2.40 -16.55
N ASP A 56 -8.65 -3.50 -15.86
CA ASP A 56 -9.62 -4.53 -15.50
C ASP A 56 -10.05 -4.41 -14.03
N LYS A 57 -11.18 -3.75 -13.80
CA LYS A 57 -11.76 -3.52 -12.47
C LYS A 57 -12.32 -4.79 -11.84
N ARG A 58 -12.63 -5.83 -12.62
CA ARG A 58 -13.21 -7.08 -12.10
C ARG A 58 -12.15 -7.96 -11.45
N SER A 59 -10.89 -7.89 -11.93
CA SER A 59 -9.75 -8.59 -11.33
C SER A 59 -9.26 -8.00 -10.00
N ILE A 60 -9.71 -6.79 -9.63
CA ILE A 60 -9.27 -6.11 -8.41
C ILE A 60 -10.18 -6.47 -7.23
N THR A 61 -9.68 -7.39 -6.40
CA THR A 61 -10.28 -7.77 -5.13
C THR A 61 -9.98 -6.73 -4.04
N LEU A 62 -10.76 -6.74 -2.95
CA LEU A 62 -10.49 -5.91 -1.78
C LEU A 62 -9.08 -6.16 -1.24
N GLN A 63 -8.69 -7.43 -1.07
CA GLN A 63 -7.35 -7.79 -0.61
C GLN A 63 -6.24 -7.22 -1.49
N LYS A 64 -6.41 -7.22 -2.81
CA LYS A 64 -5.42 -6.66 -3.75
C LYS A 64 -5.31 -5.14 -3.60
N MET A 65 -6.41 -4.44 -3.33
CA MET A 65 -6.39 -3.00 -3.03
C MET A 65 -5.73 -2.71 -1.69
N ILE A 66 -6.02 -3.51 -0.65
CA ILE A 66 -5.40 -3.37 0.67
C ILE A 66 -3.89 -3.56 0.56
N ASN A 67 -3.42 -4.63 -0.09
CA ASN A 67 -2.00 -4.88 -0.27
C ASN A 67 -1.30 -3.75 -1.04
N ALA A 68 -1.93 -3.23 -2.11
CA ALA A 68 -1.38 -2.12 -2.88
C ALA A 68 -1.34 -0.81 -2.08
N PHE A 69 -2.36 -0.54 -1.27
CA PHE A 69 -2.39 0.61 -0.37
C PHE A 69 -1.33 0.49 0.73
N THR A 70 -1.20 -0.67 1.39
CA THR A 70 -0.16 -0.92 2.39
C THR A 70 1.23 -0.77 1.80
N TYR A 71 1.46 -1.26 0.58
CA TYR A 71 2.71 -1.04 -0.15
C TYR A 71 3.00 0.45 -0.31
N ALA A 72 2.00 1.25 -0.72
CA ALA A 72 2.17 2.69 -0.86
C ALA A 72 2.45 3.39 0.48
N ASP A 73 1.72 3.05 1.55
CA ASP A 73 1.90 3.60 2.89
C ASP A 73 3.33 3.36 3.41
N ILE A 74 3.85 2.14 3.26
CA ILE A 74 5.23 1.81 3.68
C ILE A 74 6.25 2.67 2.93
N ASN A 75 6.16 2.77 1.61
CA ASN A 75 7.11 3.56 0.82
C ASN A 75 7.04 5.06 1.16
N LEU A 76 5.83 5.60 1.38
CA LEU A 76 5.64 7.00 1.72
C LEU A 76 6.18 7.36 3.11
N ARG A 77 6.20 6.41 4.06
CA ARG A 77 6.75 6.64 5.40
C ARG A 77 8.27 6.75 5.42
N GLU A 78 8.95 6.13 4.46
CA GLU A 78 10.41 6.23 4.33
C GLU A 78 10.84 7.62 3.82
N ASP A 79 9.96 8.33 3.12
CA ASP A 79 10.21 9.69 2.64
C ASP A 79 9.62 10.74 3.61
N GLY A 80 10.53 11.46 4.29
CA GLY A 80 10.18 12.52 5.24
C GLY A 80 9.31 13.64 4.66
N LYS A 81 9.26 13.81 3.33
CA LYS A 81 8.35 14.75 2.64
C LYS A 81 6.87 14.46 2.95
N TYR A 82 6.52 13.18 3.11
CA TYR A 82 5.12 12.76 3.29
C TYR A 82 4.76 12.49 4.75
N LYS A 83 5.68 12.74 5.70
CA LYS A 83 5.49 12.45 7.13
C LYS A 83 4.16 12.97 7.69
N ASN A 84 3.82 14.23 7.44
CA ASN A 84 2.58 14.80 7.95
C ASN A 84 1.34 14.08 7.37
N TYR A 85 1.39 13.72 6.09
CA TYR A 85 0.29 13.05 5.42
C TYR A 85 0.13 11.60 5.87
N THR A 86 1.25 10.89 6.06
CA THR A 86 1.25 9.51 6.58
C THR A 86 0.68 9.47 8.00
N GLU A 87 1.16 10.35 8.89
CA GLU A 87 0.71 10.43 10.29
C GLU A 87 -0.74 10.93 10.44
N SER A 88 -1.19 11.90 9.63
CA SER A 88 -2.53 12.48 9.80
C SER A 88 -3.65 11.73 9.10
N THR A 89 -3.32 11.05 8.00
CA THR A 89 -4.28 10.54 7.03
C THR A 89 -4.10 9.05 6.77
N LEU A 90 -2.90 8.60 6.39
CA LEU A 90 -2.68 7.19 6.10
C LEU A 90 -2.81 6.31 7.35
N ASP A 91 -2.37 6.78 8.53
CA ASP A 91 -2.60 6.09 9.81
C ASP A 91 -4.08 5.76 10.04
N LYS A 92 -4.98 6.73 9.78
CA LYS A 92 -6.43 6.53 9.93
C LYS A 92 -6.95 5.47 8.97
N PHE A 93 -6.52 5.52 7.71
CA PHE A 93 -6.91 4.52 6.72
C PHE A 93 -6.38 3.14 7.07
N THR A 94 -5.13 3.03 7.50
CA THR A 94 -4.51 1.78 7.91
C THR A 94 -5.22 1.16 9.11
N SER A 95 -5.59 1.95 10.13
CA SER A 95 -6.40 1.46 11.25
C SER A 95 -7.77 0.94 10.80
N GLN A 96 -8.48 1.70 9.97
CA GLN A 96 -9.79 1.28 9.44
C GLN A 96 -9.69 0.01 8.57
N LEU A 97 -8.63 -0.14 7.77
CA LEU A 97 -8.38 -1.33 6.98
C LEU A 97 -8.08 -2.56 7.83
N PHE A 98 -7.38 -2.38 8.96
CA PHE A 98 -7.15 -3.46 9.91
C PHE A 98 -8.47 -3.98 10.49
N ASP A 99 -9.37 -3.08 10.90
CA ASP A 99 -10.70 -3.45 11.41
C ASP A 99 -11.53 -4.19 10.35
N LEU A 100 -11.49 -3.75 9.09
CA LEU A 100 -12.16 -4.42 7.98
C LEU A 100 -11.60 -5.82 7.70
N ASN A 101 -10.27 -5.99 7.76
CA ASN A 101 -9.65 -7.29 7.60
C ASN A 101 -10.03 -8.25 8.74
N MET A 102 -10.08 -7.77 9.97
CA MET A 102 -10.52 -8.58 11.11
C MET A 102 -11.97 -9.03 10.95
N LEU A 103 -12.87 -8.12 10.55
CA LEU A 103 -14.27 -8.43 10.29
C LEU A 103 -14.42 -9.46 9.15
N TYR A 104 -13.68 -9.29 8.07
CA TYR A 104 -13.69 -10.22 6.94
C TYR A 104 -13.23 -11.63 7.35
N ASN A 105 -12.14 -11.71 8.12
CA ASN A 105 -11.65 -12.98 8.65
C ASN A 105 -12.68 -13.66 9.58
N GLN A 106 -13.36 -12.89 10.44
CA GLN A 106 -14.41 -13.42 11.31
C GLN A 106 -15.62 -13.96 10.53
N MET A 107 -16.00 -13.33 9.43
CA MET A 107 -17.08 -13.84 8.57
C MET A 107 -16.67 -15.14 7.87
N LEU A 108 -15.48 -15.18 7.28
CA LEU A 108 -14.95 -16.39 6.66
C LEU A 108 -14.87 -17.57 7.63
N SER A 109 -14.41 -17.35 8.87
CA SER A 109 -14.36 -18.41 9.89
C SER A 109 -15.75 -18.94 10.26
N LYS A 110 -16.79 -18.08 10.26
CA LYS A 110 -18.16 -18.51 10.54
C LYS A 110 -18.77 -19.34 9.42
N ASP A 111 -18.44 -19.05 8.16
CA ASP A 111 -18.92 -19.82 7.02
C ASP A 111 -18.28 -21.23 6.98
N VAL A 112 -17.05 -21.38 7.50
CA VAL A 112 -16.36 -22.67 7.62
C VAL A 112 -16.95 -23.53 8.75
N ASP A 113 -17.30 -22.92 9.90
CA ASP A 113 -17.90 -23.64 11.05
C ASP A 113 -19.34 -24.13 10.79
N GLN A 114 -20.04 -23.62 9.77
CA GLN A 114 -21.39 -24.08 9.41
C GLN A 114 -21.41 -25.26 8.41
N SER A 115 -20.25 -25.87 8.13
CA SER A 115 -20.10 -26.99 7.20
C SER A 115 -19.92 -28.37 7.87
N GLU A 116 -20.18 -28.50 9.18
CA GLU A 116 -20.21 -29.78 9.92
C GLU A 116 -21.62 -30.32 10.16
#